data_AF-A0AAE1UIQ7-F1
#
_entry.id   AF-A0AAE1UIQ7-F1
#
_cell.length_a   1.000
_cell.length_b   1.000
_cell.length_c   1.000
_cell.angle_alpha   90.00
_cell.angle_beta   90.00
_cell.angle_gamma   90.00
#
_symmetry.space_group_name_H-M   'P 1'
#
loop_
_entity.id
_entity.type
_entity.pdbx_description
1 polymer ?
#
loop_
_entity_poly.entity_id
_entity_poly.type
_entity_poly.pdbx_seq_one_letter_code
_entity_poly.pdbx_strand_id
1 'polypeptide(L)'
;MSDNNTQDWTVGLKFVQQQKNCAHHAGINRTPYKAMFGEDPKVSLTSSILPPEILERQYSEDDLLAVLQPPSSTKPESTSDETDVQISATREETDEQPSVSGEQPPAQ
;
A
#
# COMPACT_ATOMS: atom_id res chain seq x y z
N MET A 1 -20.37 -3.48 5.46
CA MET A 1 -20.58 -2.03 5.71
C MET A 1 -21.58 -1.78 6.81
N SER A 2 -21.97 -2.78 7.60
CA SER A 2 -22.91 -2.60 8.71
C SER A 2 -22.37 -1.67 9.80
N ASP A 3 -21.03 -1.61 9.93
CA ASP A 3 -20.35 -0.88 11.01
C ASP A 3 -20.01 0.57 10.65
N ASN A 4 -19.88 0.86 9.35
CA ASN A 4 -19.75 2.21 8.81
C ASN A 4 -21.10 2.57 8.22
N ASN A 5 -21.89 3.40 8.90
CA ASN A 5 -23.22 3.84 8.47
C ASN A 5 -23.18 4.67 7.16
N THR A 6 -22.77 4.06 6.07
CA THR A 6 -22.56 4.66 4.75
C THR A 6 -23.21 3.78 3.68
N GLN A 7 -23.84 4.44 2.72
CA GLN A 7 -24.39 3.80 1.52
C GLN A 7 -23.43 3.91 0.33
N ASP A 8 -22.20 4.40 0.54
CA ASP A 8 -21.21 4.51 -0.52
C ASP A 8 -20.61 3.15 -0.86
N TRP A 9 -21.31 2.40 -1.71
CA TRP A 9 -20.90 1.10 -2.21
C TRP A 9 -19.56 1.12 -2.93
N THR A 10 -19.17 2.25 -3.53
CA THR A 10 -17.91 2.34 -4.30
C THR A 10 -16.71 2.19 -3.39
N VAL A 11 -16.78 2.76 -2.18
CA VAL A 11 -15.77 2.58 -1.12
C VAL A 11 -15.76 1.12 -0.65
N GLY A 12 -16.93 0.49 -0.54
CA GLY A 12 -17.11 -0.91 -0.13
C GLY A 12 -16.42 -1.92 -1.04
N LEU A 13 -16.38 -1.65 -2.34
CA LEU A 13 -15.76 -2.53 -3.33
C LEU A 13 -14.28 -2.79 -3.03
N LYS A 14 -13.54 -1.80 -2.52
CA LYS A 14 -12.13 -1.95 -2.15
C LYS A 14 -11.95 -3.04 -1.09
N PHE A 15 -12.83 -3.07 -0.08
CA PHE A 15 -12.80 -4.07 0.98
C PHE A 15 -13.21 -5.46 0.49
N VAL A 16 -14.24 -5.56 -0.36
CA VAL A 16 -14.66 -6.83 -0.96
C VAL A 16 -13.56 -7.41 -1.84
N GLN A 17 -12.94 -6.58 -2.67
CA GLN A 17 -11.83 -6.97 -3.52
C GLN A 17 -10.66 -7.47 -2.68
N GLN A 18 -10.28 -6.73 -1.63
CA GLN A 18 -9.20 -7.15 -0.74
C GLN A 18 -9.50 -8.51 -0.08
N GLN A 19 -10.72 -8.72 0.41
CA GLN A 19 -11.12 -10.00 0.99
C GLN A 19 -11.04 -11.15 -0.01
N LYS A 20 -11.56 -10.98 -1.24
CA LYS A 20 -11.50 -12.03 -2.27
C LYS A 20 -10.07 -12.31 -2.72
N ASN A 21 -9.25 -11.28 -2.85
CA ASN A 21 -7.86 -11.43 -3.29
C ASN A 21 -6.97 -12.08 -2.22
N CYS A 22 -7.29 -11.91 -0.94
CA CYS A 22 -6.58 -12.55 0.17
C CYS A 22 -7.10 -13.96 0.52
N ALA A 23 -8.28 -14.36 0.05
CA ALA A 23 -8.84 -15.67 0.37
C ALA A 23 -8.08 -16.78 -0.33
N HIS A 24 -7.92 -17.93 0.34
CA HIS A 24 -7.34 -19.12 -0.28
C HIS A 24 -8.27 -19.65 -1.38
N HIS A 25 -7.74 -19.83 -2.59
CA HIS A 25 -8.49 -20.35 -3.72
C HIS A 25 -8.02 -21.77 -4.07
N ALA A 26 -8.89 -22.76 -3.85
CA ALA A 26 -8.56 -24.18 -3.97
C ALA A 26 -7.99 -24.59 -5.34
N GLY A 27 -8.54 -24.03 -6.44
CA GLY A 27 -8.10 -24.38 -7.80
C GLY A 27 -6.66 -23.98 -8.16
N ILE A 28 -6.14 -22.90 -7.56
CA ILE A 28 -4.75 -22.43 -7.77
C ILE A 28 -3.85 -22.74 -6.56
N ASN A 29 -4.43 -23.35 -5.53
CA ASN A 29 -3.83 -23.71 -4.24
C ASN A 29 -3.04 -22.57 -3.58
N ARG A 30 -3.47 -21.33 -3.78
CA ARG A 30 -2.90 -20.11 -3.20
C ARG A 30 -3.94 -18.99 -3.22
N THR A 31 -3.60 -17.85 -2.63
CA THR A 31 -4.46 -16.66 -2.74
C THR A 31 -4.32 -16.03 -4.13
N PRO A 32 -5.40 -15.48 -4.74
CA PRO A 32 -5.30 -14.77 -6.00
C PRO A 32 -4.25 -13.64 -5.98
N TYR A 33 -4.10 -12.95 -4.84
CA TYR A 33 -3.05 -11.96 -4.63
C TYR A 33 -1.65 -12.57 -4.83
N LYS A 34 -1.36 -13.69 -4.14
CA LYS A 34 -0.05 -14.37 -4.25
C LYS A 34 0.21 -14.89 -5.67
N ALA A 35 -0.83 -15.32 -6.37
CA ALA A 35 -0.69 -15.73 -7.77
C ALA A 35 -0.29 -14.57 -8.69
N MET A 36 -0.81 -13.37 -8.44
CA MET A 36 -0.56 -12.19 -9.28
C MET A 36 0.74 -11.48 -8.95
N PHE A 37 1.04 -11.32 -7.66
CA PHE A 37 2.17 -10.50 -7.19
C PHE A 37 3.38 -11.31 -6.71
N GLY A 38 3.22 -12.62 -6.50
CA GLY A 38 4.28 -13.49 -5.98
C GLY A 38 4.57 -13.36 -4.49
N GLU A 39 4.04 -12.34 -3.81
CA GLU A 39 4.16 -12.12 -2.37
C GLU A 39 2.86 -12.50 -1.64
N ASP A 40 2.94 -12.86 -0.35
CA ASP A 40 1.75 -12.99 0.48
C ASP A 40 1.11 -11.62 0.72
N PRO A 41 -0.23 -11.54 0.76
CA PRO A 41 -0.92 -10.27 0.98
C PRO A 41 -0.52 -9.66 2.33
N LYS A 42 -0.13 -8.38 2.30
CA LYS A 42 0.15 -7.60 3.51
C LYS A 42 -1.18 -7.31 4.21
N VAL A 43 -1.42 -8.06 5.28
CA VAL A 43 -2.59 -7.90 6.15
C VAL A 43 -2.32 -6.85 7.23
N SER A 44 -3.42 -6.27 7.74
CA SER A 44 -3.48 -5.25 8.81
C SER A 44 -2.40 -5.37 9.90
N LEU A 45 -2.05 -4.24 10.52
CA LEU A 45 -1.19 -4.17 11.72
C LEU A 45 -1.67 -5.11 12.85
N THR A 46 -2.98 -5.40 12.94
CA THR A 46 -3.53 -6.36 13.91
C THR A 46 -3.11 -7.81 13.67
N SER A 47 -2.63 -8.14 12.46
CA SER A 47 -2.04 -9.44 12.14
C SER A 47 -0.51 -9.43 12.24
N SER A 48 0.08 -8.32 12.68
CA SER A 48 1.52 -8.20 12.92
C SER A 48 1.94 -9.01 14.14
N ILE A 49 3.26 -9.16 14.30
CA ILE A 49 3.91 -9.77 15.48
C ILE A 49 3.85 -8.81 16.70
N LEU A 50 3.31 -7.59 16.52
CA LEU A 50 3.22 -6.59 17.57
C LEU A 50 2.20 -6.99 18.64
N PRO A 51 2.54 -6.85 19.94
CA PRO A 51 1.60 -7.03 21.03
C PRO A 51 0.38 -6.11 20.88
N PRO A 52 -0.85 -6.61 21.15
CA PRO A 52 -2.07 -5.84 21.02
C PRO A 52 -2.08 -4.59 21.91
N GLU A 53 -1.41 -4.63 23.06
CA GLU A 53 -1.30 -3.50 24.00
C GLU A 53 -0.52 -2.32 23.43
N ILE A 54 0.36 -2.58 22.44
CA ILE A 54 1.04 -1.52 21.69
C ILE A 54 0.05 -0.91 20.72
N LEU A 55 -0.67 -1.72 19.94
CA LEU A 55 -1.61 -1.25 18.92
C LEU A 55 -2.75 -0.40 19.50
N GLU A 56 -3.24 -0.73 20.70
CA GLU A 56 -4.29 0.05 21.38
C GLU A 56 -3.83 1.41 21.90
N ARG A 57 -2.53 1.59 22.10
CA ARG A 57 -1.95 2.81 22.69
C ARG A 57 -1.55 3.86 21.65
N GLN A 58 -1.39 3.44 20.39
CA GLN A 58 -0.94 4.34 19.33
C GLN A 58 -2.11 5.16 18.80
N TYR A 59 -1.90 6.47 18.75
CA TYR A 59 -2.89 7.41 18.22
C TYR A 59 -2.39 8.08 16.92
N SER A 60 -1.07 8.27 16.78
CA SER A 60 -0.43 8.86 15.60
C SER A 60 0.56 7.90 14.91
N GLU A 61 0.92 8.21 13.66
CA GLU A 61 2.03 7.56 12.95
C GLU A 61 3.36 7.75 13.72
N ASP A 62 3.58 8.93 14.32
CA ASP A 62 4.77 9.21 15.14
C ASP A 62 4.90 8.25 16.34
N ASP A 63 3.78 7.90 16.98
CA ASP A 63 3.77 6.97 18.12
C ASP A 63 4.20 5.56 17.68
N LEU A 64 3.77 5.14 16.48
CA LEU A 64 4.19 3.88 15.87
C LEU A 64 5.69 3.90 15.54
N LEU A 65 6.20 5.00 15.00
CA LEU A 65 7.61 5.14 14.66
C LEU A 65 8.50 5.14 15.91
N ALA A 66 8.07 5.77 17.00
CA ALA A 66 8.79 5.78 18.27
C ALA A 66 8.96 4.37 18.87
N VAL A 67 7.96 3.49 18.69
CA VAL A 67 8.06 2.08 19.13
C VAL A 67 8.96 1.24 18.23
N LEU A 68 9.09 1.59 16.96
CA LEU A 68 9.98 0.90 16.01
C LEU A 68 11.44 1.37 16.11
N GLN A 69 11.71 2.51 16.75
CA GLN A 69 13.07 2.99 16.94
C GLN A 69 13.84 2.14 17.99
N PRO A 70 15.10 1.76 17.71
CA PRO A 70 15.95 1.17 18.73
C PRO A 70 16.19 2.17 19.88
N PRO A 71 16.50 1.71 21.10
CA PRO A 71 16.55 2.53 22.31
C PRO A 71 17.68 3.59 22.36
N SER A 72 18.24 4.01 21.23
CA SER A 72 19.42 4.87 21.15
C SER A 72 19.26 6.14 20.31
N SER A 73 18.08 6.76 20.27
CA SER A 73 17.94 8.08 19.64
C SER A 73 16.96 9.00 20.36
N THR A 74 17.15 9.19 21.66
CA THR A 74 16.64 10.38 22.36
C THR A 74 17.75 11.43 22.37
N LYS A 75 17.61 12.49 21.59
CA LYS A 75 18.37 13.73 21.76
C LYS A 75 17.36 14.85 22.02
N PRO A 76 17.48 15.62 23.12
CA PRO A 76 16.51 16.64 23.46
C PRO A 76 16.67 17.89 22.59
N GLU A 77 15.53 18.33 22.06
CA GLU A 77 15.01 19.68 21.78
C GLU A 77 15.92 20.85 21.28
N SER A 78 15.29 21.60 20.37
CA SER A 78 15.52 23.00 19.96
C SER A 78 16.70 23.27 19.02
N THR A 79 16.40 23.71 17.79
CA THR A 79 16.18 25.13 17.45
C THR A 79 15.70 25.23 16.01
N SER A 80 14.76 26.15 15.77
CA SER A 80 14.35 26.59 14.44
C SER A 80 15.55 26.86 13.55
N ASP A 81 15.56 26.30 12.35
CA ASP A 81 16.08 26.99 11.18
C ASP A 81 15.40 26.46 9.93
N GLU A 82 14.78 27.40 9.24
CA GLU A 82 14.18 27.31 7.92
C GLU A 82 15.26 26.89 6.92
N THR A 83 15.09 25.73 6.27
CA THR A 83 15.83 25.43 5.04
C THR A 83 14.86 24.98 3.98
N ASP A 84 14.56 25.93 3.08
CA ASP A 84 13.99 25.75 1.76
C ASP A 84 14.71 24.60 1.02
N VAL A 85 13.99 23.50 0.77
CA VAL A 85 14.45 22.45 -0.14
C VAL A 85 13.68 22.60 -1.44
N GLN A 86 14.33 23.28 -2.36
CA GLN A 86 13.95 23.47 -3.75
C GLN A 86 13.70 22.11 -4.43
N ILE A 87 12.42 21.81 -4.70
CA ILE A 87 12.01 20.63 -5.46
C ILE A 87 12.40 20.84 -6.92
N SER A 88 13.53 20.29 -7.36
CA SER A 88 13.86 20.19 -8.78
C SER A 88 13.07 19.04 -9.40
N ALA A 89 11.95 19.39 -10.05
CA ALA A 89 11.18 18.48 -10.87
C ALA A 89 11.99 18.11 -12.14
N THR A 90 12.61 16.93 -12.15
CA THR A 90 13.06 16.32 -13.41
C THR A 90 11.87 15.63 -14.06
N ARG A 91 11.25 16.36 -14.98
CA ARG A 91 10.26 15.87 -15.94
C ARG A 91 11.01 15.11 -17.04
N GLU A 92 11.03 13.78 -16.99
CA GLU A 92 11.29 12.99 -18.19
C GLU A 92 10.02 12.96 -19.03
N GLU A 93 9.95 13.91 -19.95
CA GLU A 93 9.06 13.87 -21.10
C GLU A 93 9.89 13.34 -22.27
N THR A 94 9.66 12.10 -22.67
CA THR A 94 9.96 11.64 -24.02
C THR A 94 8.65 11.14 -24.62
N ASP A 95 7.98 12.08 -25.28
CA ASP A 95 6.98 11.82 -26.31
C ASP A 95 7.74 11.53 -27.61
N GLU A 96 7.60 10.33 -28.16
CA GLU A 96 7.50 10.09 -29.61
C GLU A 96 6.73 8.77 -29.85
N GLN A 97 5.46 8.92 -30.23
CA GLN A 97 4.70 7.95 -31.06
C GLN A 97 4.60 8.55 -32.49
N PRO A 98 4.19 7.83 -33.57
CA PRO A 98 3.92 6.40 -33.74
C PRO A 98 4.63 5.80 -34.98
N SER A 99 4.63 4.46 -35.13
CA SER A 99 4.72 3.84 -36.47
C SER A 99 3.72 2.71 -36.58
N VAL A 100 2.68 2.98 -37.35
CA VAL A 100 1.70 2.02 -37.85
C VAL A 100 2.38 1.22 -38.96
N SER A 101 2.37 -0.10 -38.85
CA SER A 101 2.41 -0.99 -40.02
C SER A 101 1.55 -2.19 -39.68
N GLY A 102 0.41 -2.25 -40.36
CA GLY A 102 -0.51 -3.36 -40.28
C GLY A 102 0.10 -4.58 -40.95
N GLU A 103 -0.11 -5.73 -40.34
CA GLU A 103 0.01 -7.00 -41.03
C GLU A 103 -1.21 -7.86 -40.69
N GLN A 104 -1.87 -8.27 -41.76
CA GLN A 104 -3.15 -8.96 -41.85
C GLN A 104 -3.03 -10.42 -41.36
N PRO A 105 -4.08 -11.05 -40.81
CA PRO A 105 -3.98 -12.43 -40.35
C PRO A 105 -3.85 -13.42 -41.52
N PRO A 106 -3.15 -14.55 -41.32
CA PRO A 106 -3.13 -15.63 -42.30
C PRO A 106 -4.47 -16.38 -42.29
N ALA A 107 -5.07 -16.51 -43.47
CA ALA A 107 -6.17 -17.42 -43.71
C ALA A 107 -5.65 -18.87 -43.70
N GLN A 108 -6.25 -19.74 -42.88
CA GLN A 108 -6.42 -21.17 -43.13
C GLN A 108 -7.74 -21.65 -42.52
#